data_AF-A0A6J7E1P8-F1
#
_entry.id   AF-A0A6J7E1P8-F1
#
_cell.length_a   1.000
_cell.length_b   1.000
_cell.length_c   1.000
_cell.angle_alpha   90.00
_cell.angle_beta   90.00
_cell.angle_gamma   90.00
#
_symmetry.space_group_name_H-M   'P 1'
#
loop_
_entity.id
_entity.type
_entity.pdbx_description
1 polymer ?
#
loop_
_entity_poly.entity_id
_entity_poly.type
_entity_poly.pdbx_seq_one_letter_code
_entity_poly.pdbx_strand_id
1 'polypeptide(L)'
;MTDVMESLNELLREKSPESVDSKLTFRDLTRTLPEILDRLKDDPHGWYLEITTSEKSPKYVQVSIRDMGTMWAECVSNEFLDEENAWSDEENELIPTLGWSWPGPPSIPNWSFCDELLNTGSLVARILTRTLRTMFKVEPEDTVSLKVVPAPRGPRPLVRVRLQDVSVGEGRRSVYAYRYENGALAINGDDTNPGGPFETYSWTEYVDAQYFPQLLYLLGGKEEEDILAVLKEHYEDRYDDFKKILVDSGITTYLDVN
;
A
#
# COMPACT_ATOMS: atom_id res chain seq x y z
N MET A 1 -22.58 16.32 -7.39
CA MET A 1 -22.38 15.45 -6.21
C MET A 1 -22.70 13.99 -6.49
N THR A 2 -23.88 13.65 -7.03
CA THR A 2 -24.29 12.26 -7.35
C THR A 2 -23.33 11.56 -8.33
N ASP A 3 -22.73 12.34 -9.24
CA ASP A 3 -21.98 11.87 -10.40
C ASP A 3 -20.68 11.07 -10.08
N VAL A 4 -19.82 11.57 -9.17
CA VAL A 4 -18.55 10.90 -8.83
C VAL A 4 -18.79 9.59 -8.09
N MET A 5 -19.75 9.58 -7.16
CA MET A 5 -20.07 8.36 -6.40
C MET A 5 -20.80 7.34 -7.25
N GLU A 6 -21.62 7.78 -8.20
CA GLU A 6 -22.27 6.90 -9.19
C GLU A 6 -21.23 6.26 -10.11
N SER A 7 -20.35 7.07 -10.71
CA SER A 7 -19.20 6.60 -11.50
C SER A 7 -18.29 5.65 -10.73
N LEU A 8 -17.99 5.95 -9.45
CA LEU A 8 -17.23 5.04 -8.59
C LEU A 8 -17.97 3.72 -8.35
N ASN A 9 -19.28 3.76 -8.14
CA ASN A 9 -20.06 2.54 -7.93
C ASN A 9 -20.16 1.68 -9.19
N GLU A 10 -20.21 2.30 -10.37
CA GLU A 10 -20.12 1.60 -11.64
C GLU A 10 -18.74 0.95 -11.79
N LEU A 11 -17.66 1.70 -11.52
CA LEU A 11 -16.29 1.19 -11.54
C LEU A 11 -16.10 -0.05 -10.64
N LEU A 12 -16.60 0.02 -9.41
CA LEU A 12 -16.51 -1.08 -8.44
C LEU A 12 -17.37 -2.30 -8.84
N ARG A 13 -18.42 -2.13 -9.67
CA ARG A 13 -19.30 -3.21 -10.13
C ARG A 13 -18.76 -3.94 -11.35
N GLU A 14 -18.23 -3.21 -12.34
CA GLU A 14 -18.00 -3.76 -13.68
C GLU A 14 -16.77 -4.67 -13.81
N LYS A 15 -15.90 -4.76 -12.79
CA LYS A 15 -14.70 -5.64 -12.77
C LYS A 15 -13.82 -5.54 -14.03
N SER A 16 -13.91 -4.45 -14.78
CA SER A 16 -13.20 -4.15 -16.03
C SER A 16 -12.96 -2.63 -16.13
N PRO A 17 -11.83 -2.17 -16.70
CA PRO A 17 -11.05 -1.08 -16.12
C PRO A 17 -11.19 0.21 -16.94
N GLU A 18 -12.16 1.05 -16.62
CA GLU A 18 -12.09 2.44 -17.04
C GLU A 18 -11.86 3.28 -15.80
N SER A 19 -10.72 3.96 -15.76
CA SER A 19 -10.42 4.90 -14.70
C SER A 19 -11.60 5.86 -14.49
N VAL A 20 -11.93 6.16 -13.24
CA VAL A 20 -12.85 7.27 -12.97
C VAL A 20 -12.01 8.54 -12.98
N ASP A 21 -12.29 9.42 -13.93
CA ASP A 21 -11.78 10.80 -13.96
C ASP A 21 -12.95 11.73 -13.65
N SER A 22 -12.77 12.65 -12.72
CA SER A 22 -13.82 13.54 -12.28
C SER A 22 -13.26 14.89 -11.88
N LYS A 23 -13.95 15.96 -12.31
CA LYS A 23 -13.69 17.32 -11.86
C LYS A 23 -14.76 17.72 -10.86
N LEU A 24 -14.35 18.19 -9.69
CA LEU A 24 -15.25 18.60 -8.61
C LEU A 24 -14.69 19.81 -7.87
N THR A 25 -15.56 20.52 -7.16
CA THR A 25 -15.11 21.60 -6.28
C THR A 25 -14.33 21.02 -5.10
N PHE A 26 -13.36 21.77 -4.58
CA PHE A 26 -12.62 21.34 -3.39
C PHE A 26 -13.53 21.15 -2.16
N ARG A 27 -14.61 21.93 -2.06
CA ARG A 27 -15.67 21.72 -1.06
C ARG A 27 -16.31 20.34 -1.21
N ASP A 28 -16.68 19.95 -2.43
CA ASP A 28 -17.29 18.65 -2.67
C ASP A 28 -16.29 17.52 -2.40
N LEU A 29 -15.04 17.67 -2.84
CA LEU A 29 -13.97 16.71 -2.57
C LEU A 29 -13.80 16.48 -1.06
N THR A 30 -13.69 17.55 -0.28
CA THR A 30 -13.52 17.48 1.18
C THR A 30 -14.63 16.68 1.85
N ARG A 31 -15.86 16.77 1.31
CA ARG A 31 -17.03 16.07 1.83
C ARG A 31 -17.06 14.60 1.42
N THR A 32 -16.66 14.27 0.19
CA THR A 32 -16.82 12.92 -0.37
C THR A 32 -15.59 12.04 -0.22
N LEU A 33 -14.39 12.63 -0.12
CA LEU A 33 -13.12 11.89 -0.11
C LEU A 33 -13.03 10.81 0.98
N PRO A 34 -13.48 11.04 2.24
CA PRO A 34 -13.49 9.97 3.25
C PRO A 34 -14.29 8.74 2.80
N GLU A 35 -15.48 8.95 2.24
CA GLU A 35 -16.35 7.86 1.78
C GLU A 35 -15.77 7.15 0.55
N ILE A 36 -15.15 7.90 -0.38
CA ILE A 36 -14.45 7.31 -1.53
C ILE A 36 -13.33 6.40 -1.04
N LEU A 37 -12.49 6.87 -0.12
CA LEU A 37 -11.38 6.08 0.41
C LEU A 37 -11.86 4.85 1.17
N ASP A 38 -12.91 4.96 2.00
CA ASP A 38 -13.46 3.80 2.70
C ASP A 38 -14.04 2.75 1.74
N ARG A 39 -14.69 3.17 0.64
CA ARG A 39 -15.19 2.21 -0.38
C ARG A 39 -14.07 1.51 -1.14
N LEU A 40 -13.06 2.26 -1.57
CA LEU A 40 -11.91 1.70 -2.28
C LEU A 40 -11.10 0.75 -1.38
N LYS A 41 -11.04 1.04 -0.08
CA LYS A 41 -10.41 0.21 0.93
C LYS A 41 -11.14 -1.12 1.14
N ASP A 42 -12.46 -1.11 1.15
CA ASP A 42 -13.28 -2.31 1.35
C ASP A 42 -13.37 -3.19 0.08
N ASP A 43 -12.96 -2.65 -1.06
CA ASP A 43 -12.89 -3.39 -2.30
C ASP A 43 -11.68 -4.35 -2.31
N PRO A 44 -11.84 -5.62 -2.74
CA PRO A 44 -10.76 -6.59 -2.73
C PRO A 44 -9.69 -6.34 -3.80
N HIS A 45 -9.84 -5.33 -4.65
CA HIS A 45 -8.83 -4.90 -5.62
C HIS A 45 -8.01 -3.74 -5.04
N GLY A 46 -6.74 -3.65 -5.46
CA GLY A 46 -5.93 -2.46 -5.16
C GLY A 46 -6.34 -1.29 -6.05
N TRP A 47 -6.21 -0.08 -5.53
CA TRP A 47 -6.58 1.16 -6.21
C TRP A 47 -5.50 2.23 -6.05
N TYR A 48 -5.36 3.07 -7.06
CA TYR A 48 -4.69 4.35 -6.94
C TYR A 48 -5.71 5.47 -7.09
N LEU A 49 -5.64 6.43 -6.18
CA LEU A 49 -6.39 7.67 -6.25
C LEU A 49 -5.39 8.82 -6.32
N GLU A 50 -5.52 9.67 -7.32
CA GLU A 50 -4.67 10.86 -7.52
C GLU A 50 -5.55 12.11 -7.53
N ILE A 51 -5.08 13.18 -6.89
CA ILE A 51 -5.72 14.49 -6.90
C ILE A 51 -4.73 15.54 -7.41
N THR A 52 -5.15 16.31 -8.41
CA THR A 52 -4.40 17.43 -8.99
C THR A 52 -5.25 18.69 -9.04
N THR A 53 -4.62 19.87 -9.01
CA THR A 53 -5.33 21.17 -9.00
C THR A 53 -5.42 21.79 -10.39
N SER A 54 -4.55 21.41 -11.31
CA SER A 54 -4.63 21.83 -12.71
C SER A 54 -3.92 20.82 -13.61
N GLU A 55 -4.38 20.68 -14.85
CA GLU A 55 -3.75 19.82 -15.86
C GLU A 55 -2.32 20.25 -16.22
N LYS A 56 -1.92 21.47 -15.86
CA LYS A 56 -0.60 22.03 -16.15
C LYS A 56 0.37 21.93 -14.98
N SER A 57 -0.13 21.71 -13.77
CA SER A 57 0.75 21.57 -12.61
C SER A 57 1.19 20.11 -12.50
N PRO A 58 2.50 19.83 -12.43
CA PRO A 58 3.00 18.49 -12.14
C PRO A 58 2.78 18.11 -10.67
N LYS A 59 2.22 19.01 -9.83
CA LYS A 59 1.99 18.75 -8.41
C LYS A 59 0.77 17.86 -8.21
N TYR A 60 0.94 16.80 -7.43
CA TYR A 60 -0.12 15.87 -7.06
C TYR A 60 -0.04 15.47 -5.59
N VAL A 61 -1.17 15.01 -5.08
CA VAL A 61 -1.23 14.09 -3.95
C VAL A 61 -1.90 12.81 -4.42
N GLN A 62 -1.44 11.67 -3.93
CA GLN A 62 -2.01 10.37 -4.31
C GLN A 62 -2.16 9.44 -3.11
N VAL A 63 -2.97 8.41 -3.28
CA VAL A 63 -3.14 7.31 -2.33
C VAL A 63 -3.05 6.00 -3.09
N SER A 64 -2.11 5.15 -2.68
CA SER A 64 -2.10 3.73 -2.99
C SER A 64 -2.92 3.00 -1.94
N ILE A 65 -3.96 2.31 -2.38
CA ILE A 65 -4.82 1.48 -1.54
C ILE A 65 -4.47 0.05 -1.93
N ARG A 66 -3.72 -0.60 -1.05
CA ARG A 66 -3.18 -1.94 -1.28
C ARG A 66 -4.09 -3.01 -0.69
N ASP A 67 -3.71 -4.26 -0.90
CA ASP A 67 -4.41 -5.40 -0.36
C ASP A 67 -4.64 -5.25 1.16
N MET A 68 -5.82 -5.69 1.62
CA MET A 68 -6.27 -5.57 3.02
C MET A 68 -6.66 -4.15 3.47
N GLY A 69 -6.71 -3.18 2.55
CA GLY A 69 -7.16 -1.82 2.86
C GLY A 69 -6.10 -0.93 3.49
N THR A 70 -4.83 -1.33 3.43
CA THR A 70 -3.72 -0.46 3.82
C THR A 70 -3.63 0.71 2.83
N MET A 71 -3.56 1.93 3.37
CA MET A 71 -3.44 3.14 2.57
C MET A 71 -2.08 3.78 2.77
N TRP A 72 -1.39 4.00 1.64
CA TRP A 72 -0.16 4.75 1.54
C TRP A 72 -0.42 6.02 0.76
N ALA A 73 -0.43 7.16 1.44
CA ALA A 73 -0.57 8.45 0.80
C ALA A 73 0.80 9.02 0.43
N GLU A 74 0.87 9.74 -0.69
CA GLU A 74 2.06 10.45 -1.13
C GLU A 74 1.73 11.88 -1.56
N CYS A 75 2.68 12.78 -1.34
CA CYS A 75 2.71 14.12 -1.90
C CYS A 75 4.02 14.26 -2.67
N VAL A 76 3.95 14.76 -3.90
CA VAL A 76 5.14 14.89 -4.76
C VAL A 76 6.24 15.71 -4.07
N SER A 77 7.50 15.28 -4.18
CA SER A 77 8.66 16.03 -3.69
C SER A 77 9.37 16.77 -4.81
N ASN A 78 10.38 17.59 -4.45
CA ASN A 78 11.22 18.28 -5.41
C ASN A 78 12.10 17.35 -6.27
N GLU A 79 12.19 16.05 -5.94
CA GLU A 79 12.92 15.07 -6.75
C GLU A 79 12.33 14.91 -8.17
N PHE A 80 11.01 15.13 -8.30
CA PHE A 80 10.28 14.97 -9.57
C PHE A 80 9.75 16.29 -10.15
N LEU A 81 10.09 17.41 -9.54
CA LEU A 81 9.63 18.73 -9.97
C LEU A 81 10.80 19.49 -10.60
N ASP A 82 10.52 20.19 -11.69
CA ASP A 82 11.46 21.17 -12.22
C ASP A 82 11.56 22.40 -11.29
N GLU A 83 12.56 23.25 -11.53
CA GLU A 83 12.79 24.44 -10.68
C GLU A 83 11.60 25.41 -10.64
N GLU A 84 10.78 25.47 -11.71
CA GLU A 84 9.60 26.34 -11.76
C GLU A 84 8.47 25.82 -10.87
N ASN A 85 8.35 24.50 -10.74
CA ASN A 85 7.31 23.85 -9.96
C ASN A 85 7.80 23.35 -8.60
N ALA A 86 9.08 23.44 -8.27
CA ALA A 86 9.60 23.01 -6.98
C ALA A 86 8.89 23.72 -5.80
N TRP A 87 8.71 23.00 -4.70
CA TRP A 87 8.38 23.58 -3.40
C TRP A 87 9.52 24.47 -2.93
N SER A 88 9.17 25.66 -2.40
CA SER A 88 10.16 26.52 -1.75
C SER A 88 10.71 25.88 -0.47
N ASP A 89 11.80 26.42 0.06
CA ASP A 89 12.36 25.95 1.33
C ASP A 89 11.34 26.08 2.48
N GLU A 90 10.60 27.19 2.55
CA GLU A 90 9.56 27.39 3.56
C GLU A 90 8.39 26.40 3.38
N GLU A 91 8.06 26.05 2.14
CA GLU A 91 7.05 25.04 1.83
C GLU A 91 7.52 23.65 2.25
N ASN A 92 8.78 23.28 1.98
CA ASN A 92 9.36 22.01 2.43
C ASN A 92 9.39 21.88 3.95
N GLU A 93 9.62 22.98 4.68
CA GLU A 93 9.53 22.98 6.16
C GLU A 93 8.09 22.84 6.67
N LEU A 94 7.10 23.26 5.87
CA LEU A 94 5.69 23.22 6.26
C LEU A 94 5.07 21.83 6.08
N ILE A 95 5.45 21.08 5.04
CA ILE A 95 4.87 19.76 4.71
C ILE A 95 4.87 18.78 5.90
N PRO A 96 5.97 18.58 6.66
CA PRO A 96 5.97 17.71 7.84
C PRO A 96 4.91 18.08 8.89
N THR A 97 4.65 19.38 9.06
CA THR A 97 3.66 19.87 10.07
C THR A 97 2.22 19.50 9.71
N LEU A 98 1.98 19.05 8.48
CA LEU A 98 0.70 18.57 7.99
C LEU A 98 0.50 17.07 8.25
N GLY A 99 1.55 16.36 8.69
CA GLY A 99 1.52 14.93 9.02
C GLY A 99 2.31 14.05 8.05
N TRP A 100 3.06 14.63 7.12
CA TRP A 100 3.87 13.88 6.16
C TRP A 100 5.24 13.52 6.73
N SER A 101 5.76 12.37 6.29
CA SER A 101 7.12 11.92 6.54
C SER A 101 8.05 12.43 5.44
N TRP A 102 9.30 12.70 5.81
CA TRP A 102 10.33 13.18 4.90
C TRP A 102 10.60 12.19 3.76
N PRO A 103 10.88 12.67 2.53
CA PRO A 103 11.41 11.83 1.48
C PRO A 103 12.79 11.28 1.85
N GLY A 104 13.04 10.02 1.48
CA GLY A 104 14.31 9.33 1.61
C GLY A 104 14.69 8.66 0.27
N PRO A 105 15.15 9.41 -0.74
CA PRO A 105 15.53 8.82 -2.01
C PRO A 105 16.75 7.89 -1.88
N PRO A 106 16.85 6.84 -2.72
CA PRO A 106 15.98 6.55 -3.87
C PRO A 106 14.72 5.74 -3.52
N SER A 107 14.62 5.17 -2.32
CA SER A 107 13.56 4.21 -1.97
C SER A 107 12.21 4.87 -1.71
N ILE A 108 12.20 6.07 -1.11
CA ILE A 108 10.98 6.84 -0.82
C ILE A 108 11.16 8.26 -1.36
N PRO A 109 11.03 8.47 -2.68
CA PRO A 109 11.39 9.74 -3.29
C PRO A 109 10.34 10.84 -3.06
N ASN A 110 9.11 10.49 -2.65
CA ASN A 110 8.04 11.44 -2.33
C ASN A 110 7.86 11.63 -0.82
N TRP A 111 7.15 12.68 -0.43
CA TRP A 111 6.63 12.80 0.93
C TRP A 111 5.56 11.72 1.14
N SER A 112 5.56 11.05 2.29
CA SER A 112 4.70 9.88 2.49
C SER A 112 3.95 9.88 3.82
N PHE A 113 2.82 9.21 3.85
CA PHE A 113 2.07 8.91 5.06
C PHE A 113 1.44 7.52 4.95
N CYS A 114 1.70 6.67 5.94
CA CYS A 114 1.13 5.33 6.02
C CYS A 114 0.16 5.24 7.21
N ASP A 115 -1.08 4.82 6.96
CA ASP A 115 -2.02 4.47 8.02
C ASP A 115 -1.93 2.98 8.35
N GLU A 116 -0.86 2.56 9.06
CA GLU A 116 -0.64 1.16 9.43
C GLU A 116 -1.57 0.67 10.56
N LEU A 117 -2.10 1.60 11.36
CA LEU A 117 -2.73 1.27 12.64
C LEU A 117 -4.23 1.60 12.69
N LEU A 118 -4.72 2.54 11.89
CA LEU A 118 -6.06 3.10 12.06
C LEU A 118 -7.00 2.75 10.92
N ASN A 119 -6.51 2.28 9.77
CA ASN A 119 -7.34 1.78 8.66
C ASN A 119 -8.51 2.74 8.33
N THR A 120 -8.33 4.06 8.47
CA THR A 120 -9.44 5.02 8.33
C THR A 120 -9.25 5.92 7.13
N GLY A 121 -10.14 5.84 6.14
CA GLY A 121 -10.17 6.79 5.03
C GLY A 121 -10.29 8.24 5.51
N SER A 122 -10.91 8.46 6.67
CA SER A 122 -11.04 9.80 7.27
C SER A 122 -9.72 10.47 7.64
N LEU A 123 -8.69 9.74 8.11
CA LEU A 123 -7.42 10.33 8.49
C LEU A 123 -6.61 10.72 7.24
N VAL A 124 -6.51 9.80 6.28
CA VAL A 124 -5.86 10.04 4.98
C VAL A 124 -6.55 11.20 4.27
N ALA A 125 -7.89 11.22 4.21
CA ALA A 125 -8.65 12.32 3.62
C ALA A 125 -8.33 13.67 4.27
N ARG A 126 -8.17 13.72 5.60
CA ARG A 126 -7.81 14.95 6.32
C ARG A 126 -6.42 15.43 5.97
N ILE A 127 -5.43 14.55 5.86
CA ILE A 127 -4.07 14.91 5.47
C ILE A 127 -4.06 15.46 4.04
N LEU A 128 -4.69 14.76 3.09
CA LEU A 128 -4.81 15.21 1.69
C LEU A 128 -5.50 16.58 1.59
N THR A 129 -6.66 16.73 2.25
CA THR A 129 -7.42 17.97 2.23
C THR A 129 -6.63 19.14 2.83
N ARG A 130 -5.99 18.92 3.97
CA ARG A 130 -5.15 19.96 4.61
C ARG A 130 -3.97 20.34 3.71
N THR A 131 -3.37 19.36 3.02
CA THR A 131 -2.26 19.59 2.09
C THR A 131 -2.70 20.39 0.88
N LEU A 132 -3.81 20.02 0.23
CA LEU A 132 -4.38 20.78 -0.88
C LEU A 132 -4.71 22.22 -0.47
N ARG A 133 -5.30 22.40 0.71
CA ARG A 133 -5.61 23.74 1.23
C ARG A 133 -4.37 24.58 1.52
N THR A 134 -3.38 23.99 2.18
CA THR A 134 -2.24 24.73 2.75
C THR A 134 -1.09 24.87 1.77
N MET A 135 -0.74 23.81 1.04
CA MET A 135 0.38 23.79 0.10
C MET A 135 -0.05 24.20 -1.30
N PHE A 136 -1.16 23.64 -1.79
CA PHE A 136 -1.65 23.92 -3.14
C PHE A 136 -2.54 25.17 -3.21
N LYS A 137 -2.80 25.82 -2.06
CA LYS A 137 -3.60 27.04 -1.90
C LYS A 137 -5.01 26.94 -2.49
N VAL A 138 -5.61 25.75 -2.46
CA VAL A 138 -6.91 25.47 -3.06
C VAL A 138 -8.04 26.07 -2.21
N GLU A 139 -8.90 26.87 -2.84
CA GLU A 139 -10.10 27.46 -2.28
C GLU A 139 -11.34 26.57 -2.42
N PRO A 140 -12.39 26.69 -1.57
CA PRO A 140 -13.49 25.73 -1.57
C PRO A 140 -14.24 25.63 -2.90
N GLU A 141 -14.25 26.72 -3.68
CA GLU A 141 -14.91 26.77 -4.99
C GLU A 141 -13.96 26.42 -6.15
N ASP A 142 -12.66 26.24 -5.88
CA ASP A 142 -11.70 25.86 -6.90
C ASP A 142 -12.01 24.43 -7.36
N THR A 143 -11.80 24.20 -8.66
CA THR A 143 -11.96 22.88 -9.25
C THR A 143 -10.68 22.09 -9.09
N VAL A 144 -10.82 20.84 -8.68
CA VAL A 144 -9.74 19.84 -8.61
C VAL A 144 -10.12 18.65 -9.47
N SER A 145 -9.10 17.99 -10.02
CA SER A 145 -9.26 16.74 -10.74
C SER A 145 -8.98 15.58 -9.78
N LEU A 146 -9.87 14.60 -9.78
CA LEU A 146 -9.75 13.34 -9.06
C LEU A 146 -9.68 12.23 -10.10
N LYS A 147 -8.63 11.41 -10.02
CA LYS A 147 -8.48 10.24 -10.86
C LYS A 147 -8.37 9.00 -10.00
N VAL A 148 -9.19 8.00 -10.28
CA VAL A 148 -9.16 6.69 -9.61
C VAL A 148 -8.87 5.64 -10.67
N VAL A 149 -7.81 4.87 -10.48
CA VAL A 149 -7.41 3.78 -11.37
C VAL A 149 -7.20 2.50 -10.59
N PRO A 150 -7.47 1.31 -11.16
CA PRO A 150 -7.03 0.06 -10.57
C PRO A 150 -5.51 0.09 -10.39
N ALA A 151 -5.02 -0.31 -9.22
CA ALA A 151 -3.60 -0.59 -9.06
C ALA A 151 -3.20 -1.74 -10.02
N PRO A 152 -1.97 -1.74 -10.58
CA PRO A 152 -1.44 -2.87 -11.31
C PRO A 152 -1.72 -4.12 -10.51
N ARG A 153 -2.27 -5.14 -11.18
CA ARG A 153 -2.49 -6.44 -10.58
C ARG A 153 -1.12 -7.08 -10.33
N GLY A 154 -0.49 -6.71 -9.22
CA GLY A 154 0.39 -7.65 -8.53
C GLY A 154 -0.45 -8.90 -8.24
N PRO A 155 0.15 -10.10 -8.31
CA PRO A 155 -0.61 -11.31 -8.07
C PRO A 155 -1.29 -11.19 -6.70
N ARG A 156 -2.58 -11.52 -6.61
CA ARG A 156 -3.34 -11.35 -5.35
C ARG A 156 -3.10 -12.53 -4.44
N PRO A 157 -2.83 -12.30 -3.14
CA PRO A 157 -2.85 -13.39 -2.19
C PRO A 157 -4.29 -13.66 -1.73
N LEU A 158 -4.80 -14.86 -1.99
CA LEU A 158 -6.19 -15.23 -1.66
C LEU A 158 -6.41 -15.39 -0.15
N VAL A 159 -5.35 -15.71 0.59
CA VAL A 159 -5.32 -15.93 2.05
C VAL A 159 -3.91 -15.59 2.55
N ARG A 160 -3.79 -15.00 3.75
CA ARG A 160 -2.51 -14.78 4.44
C ARG A 160 -2.44 -15.45 5.80
N VAL A 161 -1.23 -15.86 6.18
CA VAL A 161 -0.93 -16.50 7.46
C VAL A 161 0.25 -15.80 8.10
N ARG A 162 0.14 -15.44 9.38
CA ARG A 162 1.25 -14.87 10.14
C ARG A 162 2.23 -15.97 10.51
N LEU A 163 3.49 -15.81 10.13
CA LEU A 163 4.59 -16.71 10.49
C LEU A 163 5.48 -16.14 11.59
N GLN A 164 5.51 -14.81 11.74
CA GLN A 164 6.22 -14.15 12.83
C GLN A 164 5.69 -12.74 13.03
N ASP A 165 5.65 -12.30 14.28
CA ASP A 165 5.42 -10.91 14.65
C ASP A 165 6.07 -10.65 16.02
N VAL A 166 7.30 -10.12 15.99
CA VAL A 166 8.13 -9.95 17.19
C VAL A 166 8.72 -8.55 17.26
N SER A 167 8.71 -7.96 18.46
CA SER A 167 9.47 -6.74 18.75
C SER A 167 10.93 -7.08 19.03
N VAL A 168 11.85 -6.41 18.33
CA VAL A 168 13.31 -6.57 18.51
C VAL A 168 13.89 -5.21 18.88
N GLY A 169 14.05 -4.96 20.18
CA GLY A 169 14.41 -3.64 20.70
C GLY A 169 13.29 -2.63 20.45
N GLU A 170 13.60 -1.52 19.79
CA GLU A 170 12.61 -0.53 19.32
C GLU A 170 12.02 -0.88 17.94
N GLY A 171 12.57 -1.91 17.27
CA GLY A 171 12.09 -2.42 15.99
C GLY A 171 11.04 -3.52 16.12
N ARG A 172 10.49 -3.92 14.98
CA ARG A 172 9.49 -4.98 14.82
C ARG A 172 9.78 -5.75 13.54
N ARG A 173 9.75 -7.07 13.64
CA ARG A 173 9.78 -7.98 12.50
C ARG A 173 8.41 -8.61 12.36
N SER A 174 7.78 -8.40 11.20
CA SER A 174 6.53 -9.08 10.83
C SER A 174 6.79 -9.94 9.60
N VAL A 175 6.41 -11.21 9.65
CA VAL A 175 6.54 -12.14 8.52
C VAL A 175 5.22 -12.83 8.26
N TYR A 176 4.79 -12.81 7.00
CA TYR A 176 3.53 -13.38 6.54
C TYR A 176 3.76 -14.28 5.33
N ALA A 177 3.00 -15.37 5.26
CA ALA A 177 2.92 -16.23 4.08
C ALA A 177 1.60 -16.02 3.33
N TYR A 178 1.68 -16.13 2.02
CA TYR A 178 0.59 -15.85 1.09
C TYR A 178 0.58 -16.84 -0.07
N ARG A 179 -0.57 -17.10 -0.67
CA ARG A 179 -0.67 -17.88 -1.91
C ARG A 179 -1.24 -17.06 -3.04
N TYR A 180 -0.49 -16.96 -4.13
CA TYR A 180 -0.88 -16.24 -5.33
C TYR A 180 -1.79 -17.06 -6.25
N GLU A 181 -2.49 -16.38 -7.16
CA GLU A 181 -3.36 -17.00 -8.18
C GLU A 181 -2.61 -17.99 -9.09
N ASN A 182 -1.31 -17.75 -9.35
CA ASN A 182 -0.46 -18.68 -10.10
C ASN A 182 -0.05 -19.92 -9.27
N GLY A 183 -0.51 -20.01 -8.03
CA GLY A 183 -0.25 -21.12 -7.12
C GLY A 183 1.01 -20.97 -6.28
N ALA A 184 1.88 -19.98 -6.53
CA ALA A 184 3.12 -19.78 -5.78
C ALA A 184 2.85 -19.32 -4.33
N LEU A 185 3.76 -19.69 -3.43
CA LEU A 185 3.76 -19.23 -2.04
C LEU A 185 4.71 -18.04 -1.94
N ALA A 186 4.21 -16.88 -1.49
CA ALA A 186 5.02 -15.74 -1.10
C ALA A 186 5.24 -15.76 0.41
N ILE A 187 6.41 -15.30 0.83
CA ILE A 187 6.78 -15.05 2.22
C ILE A 187 7.27 -13.62 2.26
N ASN A 188 6.48 -12.72 2.83
CA ASN A 188 6.87 -11.31 2.94
C ASN A 188 7.33 -11.05 4.37
N GLY A 189 8.46 -10.38 4.50
CA GLY A 189 8.91 -9.85 5.78
C GLY A 189 9.07 -8.35 5.74
N ASP A 190 8.62 -7.70 6.81
CA ASP A 190 8.81 -6.30 7.08
C ASP A 190 9.62 -6.16 8.37
N ASP A 191 10.83 -5.61 8.25
CA ASP A 191 11.71 -5.30 9.36
C ASP A 191 11.73 -3.79 9.60
N THR A 192 11.18 -3.32 10.73
CA THR A 192 11.38 -1.93 11.18
C THR A 192 12.64 -1.84 12.02
N ASN A 193 13.54 -0.92 11.65
CA ASN A 193 14.83 -0.75 12.33
C ASN A 193 14.65 -0.09 13.72
N PRO A 194 15.52 -0.35 14.73
CA PRO A 194 15.46 0.31 16.04
C PRO A 194 15.75 1.82 16.01
N GLY A 195 16.08 2.39 14.85
CA GLY A 195 16.37 3.83 14.68
C GLY A 195 15.13 4.72 14.53
N GLY A 196 13.93 4.12 14.50
CA GLY A 196 12.65 4.83 14.37
C GLY A 196 11.79 4.28 13.22
N PRO A 197 10.52 4.72 13.12
CA PRO A 197 9.50 4.14 12.23
C PRO A 197 9.72 4.40 10.72
N PHE A 198 10.87 4.95 10.31
CA PHE A 198 11.09 5.49 8.97
C PHE A 198 12.01 4.66 8.07
N GLU A 199 12.67 3.63 8.61
CA GLU A 199 13.42 2.65 7.83
C GLU A 199 12.77 1.28 7.98
N THR A 200 11.80 0.99 7.13
CA THR A 200 11.23 -0.34 6.91
C THR A 200 11.99 -1.02 5.78
N TYR A 201 12.54 -2.19 6.06
CA TYR A 201 13.08 -3.08 5.03
C TYR A 201 12.02 -4.14 4.74
N SER A 202 11.38 -4.04 3.58
CA SER A 202 10.42 -5.02 3.09
C SER A 202 11.09 -5.96 2.10
N TRP A 203 10.87 -7.27 2.26
CA TRP A 203 11.38 -8.27 1.34
C TRP A 203 10.31 -9.32 1.04
N THR A 204 10.37 -9.92 -0.13
CA THR A 204 9.49 -11.04 -0.49
C THR A 204 10.30 -12.20 -1.03
N GLU A 205 10.09 -13.38 -0.45
CA GLU A 205 10.61 -14.63 -0.98
C GLU A 205 9.49 -15.46 -1.58
N TYR A 206 9.79 -16.13 -2.68
CA TYR A 206 8.81 -16.94 -3.39
C TYR A 206 9.24 -18.40 -3.44
N VAL A 207 8.28 -19.30 -3.20
CA VAL A 207 8.38 -20.73 -3.45
C VAL A 207 7.44 -21.09 -4.59
N ASP A 208 8.00 -21.65 -5.65
CA ASP A 208 7.22 -22.10 -6.82
C ASP A 208 6.26 -23.25 -6.45
N ALA A 209 5.07 -23.25 -7.05
CA ALA A 209 4.02 -24.24 -6.80
C ALA A 209 4.48 -25.68 -7.05
N GLN A 210 5.47 -25.89 -7.94
CA GLN A 210 6.01 -27.22 -8.22
C GLN A 210 6.65 -27.89 -6.99
N TYR A 211 7.11 -27.10 -6.01
CA TYR A 211 7.73 -27.61 -4.79
C TYR A 211 6.71 -27.94 -3.69
N PHE A 212 5.43 -27.66 -3.88
CA PHE A 212 4.43 -27.77 -2.82
C PHE A 212 4.25 -29.20 -2.29
N PRO A 213 4.22 -30.27 -3.12
CA PRO A 213 4.14 -31.63 -2.59
C PRO A 213 5.31 -31.97 -1.66
N GLN A 214 6.52 -31.57 -2.04
CA GLN A 214 7.72 -31.76 -1.22
C GLN A 214 7.65 -30.91 0.05
N LEU A 215 7.23 -29.64 -0.08
CA LEU A 215 7.14 -28.72 1.05
C LEU A 215 6.10 -29.21 2.07
N LEU A 216 4.90 -29.61 1.63
CA LEU A 216 3.86 -30.18 2.50
C LEU A 216 4.38 -31.40 3.27
N TYR A 217 5.09 -32.32 2.59
CA TYR A 217 5.69 -33.48 3.23
C TYR A 217 6.70 -33.08 4.33
N LEU A 218 7.56 -32.10 4.05
CA LEU A 218 8.54 -31.59 5.03
C LEU A 218 7.90 -30.87 6.22
N LEU A 219 6.76 -30.21 5.98
CA LEU A 219 5.99 -29.53 7.03
C LEU A 219 5.15 -30.50 7.87
N GLY A 220 5.10 -31.79 7.51
CA GLY A 220 4.28 -32.80 8.17
C GLY A 220 2.80 -32.81 7.74
N GLY A 221 2.47 -32.09 6.66
CA GLY A 221 1.14 -32.06 6.06
C GLY A 221 0.88 -33.27 5.14
N LYS A 222 -0.38 -33.42 4.73
CA LYS A 222 -0.81 -34.44 3.77
C LYS A 222 -0.72 -33.91 2.34
N GLU A 223 -0.63 -34.84 1.40
CA GLU A 223 -0.77 -34.52 -0.03
C GLU A 223 -2.13 -33.82 -0.26
N GLU A 224 -2.12 -32.75 -1.05
CA GLU A 224 -3.28 -31.89 -1.36
C GLU A 224 -3.81 -31.01 -0.21
N GLU A 225 -3.18 -31.04 0.97
CA GLU A 225 -3.55 -30.14 2.07
C GLU A 225 -3.24 -28.67 1.73
N ASP A 226 -4.06 -27.74 2.23
CA ASP A 226 -3.79 -26.31 2.03
C ASP A 226 -2.53 -25.91 2.79
N ILE A 227 -1.47 -25.59 2.04
CA ILE A 227 -0.17 -25.22 2.60
C ILE A 227 -0.28 -24.05 3.58
N LEU A 228 -1.20 -23.10 3.35
CA LEU A 228 -1.41 -22.00 4.28
C LEU A 228 -2.05 -22.50 5.59
N ALA A 229 -2.97 -23.46 5.53
CA ALA A 229 -3.54 -24.08 6.73
C ALA A 229 -2.46 -24.81 7.55
N VAL A 230 -1.59 -25.59 6.89
CA VAL A 230 -0.47 -26.30 7.54
C VAL A 230 0.51 -25.31 8.19
N LEU A 231 0.88 -24.25 7.46
CA LEU A 231 1.75 -23.20 7.99
C LEU A 231 1.12 -22.49 9.20
N LYS A 232 -0.17 -22.21 9.15
CA LYS A 232 -0.88 -21.60 10.27
C LYS A 232 -0.91 -22.51 11.48
N GLU A 233 -1.19 -23.80 11.29
CA GLU A 233 -1.35 -24.74 12.39
C GLU A 233 -0.02 -25.07 13.07
N HIS A 234 1.06 -25.19 12.31
CA HIS A 234 2.33 -25.73 12.82
C HIS A 234 3.47 -24.69 12.93
N TYR A 235 3.34 -23.57 12.22
CA TYR A 235 4.42 -22.59 12.04
C TYR A 235 3.99 -21.13 12.32
N GLU A 236 2.81 -20.89 12.90
CA GLU A 236 2.46 -19.56 13.43
C GLU A 236 3.51 -19.14 14.48
N ASP A 237 4.06 -17.94 14.31
CA ASP A 237 5.12 -17.37 15.12
C ASP A 237 6.44 -18.19 15.16
N ARG A 238 6.67 -19.06 14.16
CA ARG A 238 7.85 -19.93 14.02
C ARG A 238 8.52 -19.82 12.64
N TYR A 239 8.58 -18.60 12.09
CA TYR A 239 9.21 -18.37 10.78
C TYR A 239 10.64 -18.92 10.67
N ASP A 240 11.49 -18.77 11.69
CA ASP A 240 12.88 -19.25 11.63
C ASP A 240 12.97 -20.78 11.44
N ASP A 241 12.07 -21.54 12.06
CA ASP A 241 11.97 -22.99 11.88
C ASP A 241 11.55 -23.35 10.45
N PHE A 242 10.55 -22.63 9.92
CA PHE A 242 10.09 -22.79 8.54
C PHE A 242 11.18 -22.43 7.53
N LYS A 243 11.87 -21.31 7.74
CA LYS A 243 12.98 -20.85 6.90
C LYS A 243 14.11 -21.86 6.87
N LYS A 244 14.43 -22.47 8.02
CA LYS A 244 15.41 -23.55 8.10
C LYS A 244 15.02 -24.76 7.24
N ILE A 245 13.75 -25.15 7.22
CA ILE A 245 13.25 -26.24 6.36
C ILE A 245 13.44 -25.91 4.88
N LEU A 246 13.12 -24.69 4.45
CA LEU A 246 13.31 -24.26 3.06
C LEU A 246 14.79 -24.35 2.65
N VAL A 247 15.69 -23.87 3.50
CA VAL A 247 17.14 -23.91 3.24
C VAL A 247 17.67 -25.35 3.21
N ASP A 248 17.34 -26.15 4.23
CA ASP A 248 17.89 -27.51 4.39
C ASP A 248 17.35 -28.48 3.32
N SER A 249 16.18 -28.20 2.74
CA SER A 249 15.55 -29.04 1.71
C SER A 249 16.03 -28.77 0.28
N GLY A 250 16.79 -27.69 0.06
CA GLY A 250 17.22 -27.27 -1.27
C GLY A 250 16.09 -26.77 -2.17
N ILE A 251 14.91 -26.49 -1.60
CA ILE A 251 13.82 -25.82 -2.33
C ILE A 251 14.31 -24.45 -2.74
N THR A 252 14.33 -24.19 -4.05
CA THR A 252 14.80 -22.92 -4.58
C THR A 252 13.78 -21.84 -4.28
N THR A 253 14.22 -20.80 -3.57
CA THR A 253 13.48 -19.55 -3.44
C THR A 253 14.14 -18.46 -4.25
N TYR A 254 13.36 -17.50 -4.73
CA TYR A 254 13.89 -16.26 -5.28
C TYR A 254 13.45 -15.10 -4.38
N LEU A 255 14.39 -14.18 -4.15
CA LEU A 255 14.21 -13.00 -3.32
C LEU A 255 13.93 -11.80 -4.23
N ASP A 256 12.84 -11.12 -3.95
CA ASP A 256 12.51 -9.81 -4.50
C ASP A 256 12.65 -8.79 -3.38
N VAL A 257 13.61 -7.87 -3.55
CA VAL A 257 13.90 -6.82 -2.56
C VAL A 257 13.34 -5.52 -3.12
N ASN A 258 12.34 -4.97 -2.44
CA ASN A 258 11.76 -3.66 -2.75
C ASN A 258 12.50 -2.55 -1.99
#